data_AF-A0A0J8YIP1-F1
#
_entry.id   AF-A0A0J8YIP1-F1
#
_cell.length_a   1.000
_cell.length_b   1.000
_cell.length_c   1.000
_cell.angle_alpha   90.00
_cell.angle_beta   90.00
_cell.angle_gamma   90.00
#
_symmetry.space_group_name_H-M   'P 1'
#
loop_
_entity.id
_entity.type
_entity.pdbx_description
1 polymer ?
#
loop_
_entity_poly.entity_id
_entity_poly.type
_entity_poly.pdbx_seq_one_letter_code
_entity_poly.pdbx_strand_id
1 'polypeptide(L)'
;MSLFQCEECGCRENTACCHYWISYSKEDKRMLCSVCDPDIGKWHNLFPRMILPKGQFKTNSEGNLEHIETGRTDLELFEIKGGE
;
A
#
# COMPACT_ATOMS: atom_id res chain seq x y z
N MET A 1 7.93 -10.70 2.14
CA MET A 1 7.48 -9.45 2.79
C MET A 1 6.13 -9.09 2.21
N SER A 2 5.19 -8.66 3.04
CA SER A 2 3.80 -8.45 2.62
C SER A 2 3.59 -7.12 1.92
N LEU A 3 2.57 -7.06 1.06
CA LEU A 3 2.06 -5.85 0.45
C LEU A 3 0.86 -5.33 1.24
N PHE A 4 0.68 -4.02 1.27
CA PHE A 4 -0.49 -3.36 1.86
C PHE A 4 -0.93 -2.18 1.00
N GLN A 5 -2.16 -1.73 1.20
CA GLN A 5 -2.68 -0.51 0.61
C GLN A 5 -2.51 0.64 1.59
N CYS A 6 -1.85 1.72 1.14
CA CYS A 6 -1.72 2.94 1.93
C CYS A 6 -3.09 3.57 2.19
N GLU A 7 -3.39 3.87 3.45
CA GLU A 7 -4.67 4.48 3.84
C GLU A 7 -4.82 5.93 3.35
N GLU A 8 -3.70 6.65 3.18
CA GLU A 8 -3.71 8.06 2.77
C GLU A 8 -3.86 8.23 1.26
N CYS A 9 -3.03 7.56 0.43
CA CYS A 9 -3.05 7.76 -1.02
C CYS A 9 -3.59 6.57 -1.82
N GLY A 10 -3.84 5.41 -1.20
CA GLY A 10 -4.31 4.21 -1.90
C GLY A 10 -3.23 3.44 -2.66
N CYS A 11 -1.95 3.85 -2.57
CA CYS A 11 -0.90 3.15 -3.28
C CYS A 11 -0.58 1.77 -2.67
N ARG A 12 -0.16 0.84 -3.53
CA ARG A 12 0.44 -0.43 -3.11
C ARG A 12 1.88 -0.20 -2.66
N GLU A 13 2.20 -0.64 -1.44
CA GLU A 13 3.53 -0.55 -0.86
C GLU A 13 3.94 -1.89 -0.22
N ASN A 14 5.24 -2.13 -0.10
CA ASN A 14 5.80 -3.26 0.62
C ASN A 14 6.10 -2.87 2.07
N THR A 15 5.72 -3.70 3.04
CA THR A 15 5.97 -3.42 4.46
C THR A 15 7.45 -3.26 4.83
N ALA A 16 8.37 -3.68 3.95
CA ALA A 16 9.82 -3.48 4.11
C ALA A 16 10.33 -2.09 3.69
N CYS A 17 9.54 -1.33 2.93
CA CYS A 17 9.98 -0.10 2.26
C CYS A 17 9.49 1.18 2.95
N CYS A 18 8.75 1.05 4.06
CA CYS A 18 8.27 2.17 4.88
C CYS A 18 8.29 1.80 6.37
N HIS A 19 7.86 2.72 7.24
CA HIS A 19 7.76 2.46 8.67
C HIS A 19 6.51 1.67 9.09
N TYR A 20 6.01 0.76 8.24
CA TYR A 20 4.82 -0.05 8.50
C TYR A 20 4.84 -0.70 9.90
N TRP A 21 5.94 -1.38 10.24
CA TRP A 21 6.06 -2.11 11.52
C TRP A 21 6.13 -1.18 12.74
N ILE A 22 6.65 0.04 12.56
CA ILE A 22 6.67 1.06 13.61
C ILE A 22 5.25 1.61 13.79
N SER A 23 4.52 1.89 12.70
CA SER A 23 3.13 2.32 12.78
C SER A 23 2.21 1.25 13.36
N TYR A 24 2.48 -0.03 13.10
CA TYR A 24 1.72 -1.15 13.65
C TYR A 24 1.85 -1.29 15.17
N SER A 25 2.95 -0.83 15.76
CA SER A 25 3.13 -0.82 17.22
C SER A 25 2.59 0.46 17.89
N LYS A 26 2.13 1.46 17.13
CA LYS A 26 1.50 2.68 17.67
C LYS A 26 0.03 2.44 17.99
N GLU A 27 -0.53 3.26 18.88
CA GLU A 27 -1.98 3.26 19.16
C GLU A 27 -2.77 3.76 17.94
N ASP A 28 -2.27 4.80 17.27
CA ASP A 28 -2.78 5.31 16.00
C ASP A 28 -2.15 4.54 14.83
N LYS A 29 -2.79 3.44 14.44
CA LYS A 29 -2.27 2.43 13.49
C LYS A 29 -2.41 2.83 12.02
N ARG A 30 -2.03 4.04 11.66
CA ARG A 30 -2.09 4.49 10.25
C ARG A 30 -0.99 3.83 9.43
N MET A 31 -1.38 2.99 8.48
CA MET A 31 -0.49 2.29 7.55
C MET A 31 -0.25 3.15 6.32
N LEU A 32 0.89 3.84 6.33
CA LEU A 32 1.28 4.79 5.30
C LEU A 32 2.41 4.22 4.42
N CYS A 33 2.38 4.56 3.14
CA CYS A 33 3.51 4.26 2.24
C CYS A 33 4.68 5.19 2.50
N SER A 34 5.83 4.87 1.90
CA SER A 34 7.05 5.68 1.99
C SER A 34 6.87 7.16 1.62
N VAL A 35 5.96 7.48 0.69
CA VAL A 35 5.67 8.87 0.29
C VAL A 35 4.79 9.60 1.31
N CYS A 36 3.78 8.93 1.85
CA CYS A 36 2.83 9.53 2.80
C CYS A 36 3.35 9.52 4.24
N ASP A 37 4.35 8.70 4.53
CA ASP A 37 5.02 8.65 5.82
C ASP A 37 5.74 9.99 6.08
N PRO A 38 5.46 10.67 7.21
CA PRO A 38 6.02 12.00 7.50
C PRO A 38 7.53 11.99 7.74
N ASP A 39 8.12 10.86 8.13
CA ASP A 39 9.55 10.73 8.39
C ASP A 39 10.32 10.34 7.11
N ILE A 40 9.67 9.68 6.15
CA ILE A 40 10.29 9.24 4.87
C ILE A 40 10.03 10.25 3.74
N GLY A 41 8.76 10.59 3.49
CA GLY A 41 8.32 11.62 2.56
C GLY A 41 8.69 11.42 1.08
N LYS A 42 9.17 10.24 0.67
CA LYS A 42 9.62 10.00 -0.72
C LYS A 42 9.51 8.54 -1.12
N TRP A 43 9.35 8.31 -2.42
CA TRP A 43 9.34 6.96 -2.98
C TRP A 43 10.75 6.37 -3.03
N HIS A 44 10.87 5.08 -2.74
CA HIS A 44 12.14 4.38 -2.65
C HIS A 44 12.67 3.87 -4.01
N ASN A 45 11.88 3.95 -5.09
CA ASN A 45 12.25 3.56 -6.47
C ASN A 45 12.69 2.09 -6.68
N LEU A 46 12.32 1.17 -5.78
CA LEU A 46 12.62 -0.26 -5.95
C LEU A 46 11.59 -0.97 -6.86
N PHE A 47 10.40 -0.41 -6.99
CA PHE A 47 9.34 -0.86 -7.89
C PHE A 47 8.42 0.31 -8.28
N PRO A 48 7.62 0.17 -9.36
CA PRO A 48 6.68 1.21 -9.78
C PRO A 48 5.66 1.52 -8.69
N ARG A 49 5.41 2.82 -8.47
CA ARG A 49 4.35 3.30 -7.59
C ARG A 49 3.00 3.12 -8.31
N MET A 50 2.17 2.25 -7.77
CA MET A 50 0.85 1.94 -8.31
C MET A 50 -0.24 2.45 -7.36
N ILE A 51 -1.15 3.28 -7.87
CA ILE A 51 -2.29 3.80 -7.11
C ILE A 51 -3.52 2.94 -7.36
N LEU A 52 -4.15 2.46 -6.29
CA LEU A 52 -5.35 1.64 -6.35
C LEU A 52 -6.53 2.37 -5.68
N PRO A 53 -7.79 2.07 -6.07
CA PRO A 53 -8.97 2.57 -5.36
C PRO A 53 -8.90 2.26 -3.86
N LYS A 54 -8.93 3.31 -3.05
CA LYS A 54 -8.80 3.20 -1.58
C LYS A 54 -9.87 2.30 -1.00
N GLY A 55 -9.48 1.43 -0.08
CA GLY A 55 -10.40 0.56 0.67
C GLY A 55 -10.96 -0.61 -0.13
N GLN A 56 -10.50 -0.84 -1.36
CA GLN A 56 -10.93 -1.99 -2.18
C GLN A 56 -9.95 -3.16 -2.14
N PHE A 57 -8.84 -3.04 -1.40
CA PHE A 57 -7.78 -4.03 -1.36
C PHE A 57 -7.38 -4.38 0.08
N LYS A 58 -7.04 -5.64 0.31
CA LYS A 58 -6.54 -6.17 1.58
C LYS A 58 -5.32 -7.06 1.35
N THR A 59 -4.48 -7.21 2.37
CA THR A 59 -3.42 -8.22 2.36
C THR A 59 -4.04 -9.61 2.57
N ASN A 60 -3.78 -10.55 1.68
CA ASN A 60 -4.24 -11.93 1.80
C ASN A 60 -3.31 -12.77 2.72
N SER A 61 -3.63 -14.04 2.93
CA SER A 61 -2.86 -14.94 3.81
C SER A 61 -1.44 -15.23 3.33
N GLU A 62 -1.14 -15.00 2.05
CA GLU A 62 0.19 -15.17 1.47
C GLU A 62 1.02 -13.88 1.52
N GLY A 63 0.44 -12.79 2.01
CA GLY A 63 1.07 -11.48 2.05
C GLY A 63 0.96 -10.69 0.73
N ASN A 64 0.17 -11.15 -0.24
CA ASN A 64 -0.12 -10.41 -1.45
C ASN A 64 -1.28 -9.43 -1.23
N LEU A 65 -1.36 -8.39 -2.05
CA LEU A 65 -2.50 -7.50 -2.05
C LEU A 65 -3.60 -8.10 -2.96
N GLU A 66 -4.83 -8.14 -2.47
CA GLU A 66 -5.97 -8.80 -3.10
C GLU A 66 -7.19 -7.87 -3.09
N HIS A 67 -7.90 -7.80 -4.23
CA HIS A 67 -9.16 -7.07 -4.35
C HIS A 67 -10.25 -7.74 -3.51
N ILE A 68 -10.89 -6.98 -2.62
CA ILE A 68 -11.79 -7.51 -1.58
C ILE A 68 -12.99 -8.25 -2.18
N GLU A 69 -13.58 -7.73 -3.26
CA GLU A 69 -14.81 -8.31 -3.81
C GLU A 69 -14.55 -9.54 -4.69
N THR A 70 -13.43 -9.55 -5.43
CA THR A 70 -13.18 -10.55 -6.48
C THR A 70 -12.08 -11.55 -6.13
N GLY A 71 -11.30 -11.30 -5.07
CA GLY A 71 -10.14 -12.13 -4.73
C GLY A 71 -8.98 -12.02 -5.73
N ARG A 72 -8.98 -10.97 -6.57
CA ARG A 72 -8.00 -10.81 -7.66
C ARG A 72 -6.71 -10.16 -7.18
N THR A 73 -5.57 -10.64 -7.70
CA THR A 73 -4.22 -10.16 -7.36
C THR A 73 -3.50 -9.53 -8.56
N ASP A 74 -4.12 -9.52 -9.73
CA ASP A 74 -3.76 -8.77 -10.94
C ASP A 74 -4.14 -7.29 -10.79
N LEU A 75 -3.38 -6.59 -9.94
CA LEU A 75 -3.62 -5.23 -9.48
C LEU A 75 -3.62 -4.20 -10.63
N GLU A 76 -2.87 -4.46 -11.69
CA GLU A 76 -2.77 -3.63 -12.89
C GLU A 76 -4.14 -3.36 -13.54
N LEU A 77 -5.10 -4.28 -13.39
CA LEU A 77 -6.46 -4.11 -13.91
C LEU A 77 -7.25 -3.01 -13.19
N PHE A 78 -6.82 -2.64 -11.98
CA PHE A 78 -7.51 -1.69 -11.11
C PHE A 78 -6.72 -0.40 -10.90
N GLU A 79 -5.53 -0.28 -11.51
CA GLU A 79 -4.67 0.88 -11.36
C GLU A 79 -5.38 2.15 -11.83
N ILE A 80 -5.39 3.18 -10.97
CA ILE A 80 -5.89 4.50 -11.31
C ILE A 80 -4.78 5.25 -12.05
N LYS A 81 -4.91 5.35 -13.37
CA LYS A 81 -4.02 6.16 -14.20
C LYS A 81 -4.52 7.60 -14.20
N GLY A 82 -3.84 8.50 -13.47
CA GLY A 82 -4.11 9.94 -13.53
C GLY A 82 -4.21 10.68 -12.19
N GLY A 83 -3.36 10.37 -11.21
CA GLY A 83 -3.19 11.23 -10.04
C GLY A 83 -2.01 12.17 -10.25
N GLU A 84 -2.22 13.28 -10.95
CA GLU A 84 -1.32 14.44 -10.97
C GLU A 84 -1.32 15.15 -9.61
#